data_AF-A0A1X7SVD3-F1
#
_entry.id   AF-A0A1X7SVD3-F1
#
_cell.length_a   1.000
_cell.length_b   1.000
_cell.length_c   1.000
_cell.angle_alpha   90.00
_cell.angle_beta   90.00
_cell.angle_gamma   90.00
#
_symmetry.space_group_name_H-M   'P 1'
#
loop_
_entity.id
_entity.type
_entity.pdbx_description
1 polymer ?
#
loop_
_entity_poly.entity_id
_entity_poly.type
_entity_poly.pdbx_seq_one_letter_code
_entity_poly.pdbx_strand_id
1 'polypeptide(L)'
;MTSSFLIKRKGGVELGRLEEGGIIRKHLFSEWAAPIVPVLKDDGTVRMCGDYKVTASQAVIVDPHLIPRIGDTFANMAGGTLYTKLDLSHTYLQLRLDDAAKQYIVNNTHRELYEYT
;
A
#
# COMPACT_ATOMS: atom_id res chain seq x y z
N MET A 1 -9.41 7.01 27.08
CA MET A 1 -9.39 5.78 26.25
C MET A 1 -8.10 5.82 25.43
N THR A 2 -7.17 4.89 25.64
CA THR A 2 -5.79 4.98 25.11
C THR A 2 -5.73 4.88 23.58
N SER A 3 -4.89 5.70 22.96
CA SER A 3 -4.71 5.84 21.49
C SER A 3 -4.54 4.49 20.75
N SER A 4 -3.85 3.53 21.36
CA SER A 4 -3.61 2.19 20.80
C SER A 4 -4.89 1.39 20.50
N PHE A 5 -5.90 1.46 21.38
CA PHE A 5 -7.14 0.70 21.17
C PHE A 5 -7.97 1.26 20.01
N LEU A 6 -7.94 2.59 19.83
CA LEU A 6 -8.62 3.26 18.72
C LEU A 6 -8.02 2.86 17.37
N ILE A 7 -6.69 2.81 17.29
CA ILE A 7 -5.95 2.43 16.09
C ILE A 7 -6.25 0.98 15.73
N LYS A 8 -6.25 0.06 16.70
CA LYS A 8 -6.59 -1.35 16.45
C LYS A 8 -8.01 -1.51 15.92
N ARG A 9 -8.99 -0.81 16.53
CA ARG A 9 -10.39 -0.85 16.10
C ARG A 9 -10.59 -0.28 14.70
N LYS A 10 -10.10 0.94 14.44
CA LYS A 10 -10.20 1.57 13.11
C LYS A 10 -9.44 0.76 12.05
N GLY A 11 -8.32 0.15 12.43
CA GLY A 11 -7.60 -0.77 11.57
C GLY A 11 -8.44 -2.00 11.18
N GLY A 12 -9.14 -2.61 12.13
CA GLY A 12 -10.06 -3.71 11.85
C GLY A 12 -11.16 -3.33 10.85
N VAL A 13 -11.70 -2.12 10.95
CA VAL A 13 -12.71 -1.58 10.02
C VAL A 13 -12.13 -1.41 8.61
N GLU A 14 -10.94 -0.83 8.50
CA GLU A 14 -10.29 -0.63 7.21
C GLU A 14 -9.91 -1.94 6.52
N LEU A 15 -9.49 -2.97 7.28
CA LEU A 15 -9.28 -4.31 6.72
C LEU A 15 -10.57 -4.88 6.11
N GLY A 16 -11.71 -4.72 6.79
CA GLY A 16 -13.02 -5.15 6.25
C GLY A 16 -13.38 -4.43 4.96
N ARG A 17 -13.17 -3.10 4.89
CA ARG A 17 -13.41 -2.32 3.68
C ARG A 17 -12.54 -2.79 2.49
N LEU A 18 -11.27 -3.09 2.75
CA LEU A 18 -10.35 -3.59 1.71
C LEU A 18 -10.74 -4.99 1.23
N GLU A 19 -11.18 -5.86 2.14
CA GLU A 19 -11.64 -7.23 1.83
C GLU A 19 -12.95 -7.20 1.02
N GLU A 20 -13.95 -6.44 1.46
CA GLU A 20 -15.22 -6.23 0.74
C GLU A 20 -15.01 -5.60 -0.64
N GLY A 21 -14.03 -4.71 -0.77
CA GLY A 21 -13.63 -4.10 -2.04
C GLY A 21 -12.82 -5.03 -2.95
N GLY A 22 -12.50 -6.26 -2.51
CA GLY A 22 -11.70 -7.21 -3.27
C GLY A 22 -10.25 -6.79 -3.48
N ILE A 23 -9.74 -5.83 -2.69
CA ILE A 23 -8.36 -5.33 -2.76
C ILE A 23 -7.41 -6.27 -2.01
N ILE A 24 -7.91 -6.87 -0.93
CA ILE A 24 -7.23 -7.93 -0.20
C ILE A 24 -8.13 -9.16 -0.11
N ARG A 25 -7.52 -10.33 0.04
CA ARG A 25 -8.24 -11.58 0.34
C ARG A 25 -7.49 -12.37 1.39
N LYS A 26 -8.22 -13.20 2.13
CA LYS A 26 -7.65 -14.08 3.15
C LYS A 26 -6.71 -15.11 2.53
N HIS A 27 -5.61 -15.38 3.22
CA HIS A 27 -4.62 -16.38 2.87
C HIS A 27 -4.51 -17.40 4.02
N LEU A 28 -4.57 -18.70 3.72
CA LEU A 28 -4.57 -19.73 4.76
C LEU A 28 -3.18 -19.99 5.35
N PHE A 29 -2.18 -20.12 4.47
CA PHE A 29 -0.80 -20.44 4.84
C PHE A 29 0.16 -19.72 3.91
N SER A 30 1.18 -19.04 4.41
CA SER A 30 2.20 -18.41 3.56
C SER A 30 3.59 -18.66 4.11
N GLU A 31 4.55 -18.92 3.22
CA GLU A 31 5.98 -19.01 3.58
C GLU A 31 6.58 -17.65 3.87
N TRP A 32 6.01 -16.59 3.27
CA TRP A 32 6.41 -15.21 3.47
C TRP A 32 5.28 -14.44 4.14
N ALA A 33 5.59 -13.65 5.17
CA ALA A 33 4.62 -12.75 5.77
C ALA A 33 5.31 -11.55 6.40
N ALA A 34 4.73 -10.37 6.21
CA ALA A 34 5.16 -9.13 6.84
C ALA A 34 4.05 -8.60 7.77
N PRO A 35 4.37 -7.95 8.90
CA PRO A 35 3.33 -7.35 9.73
C PRO A 35 2.67 -6.17 9.01
N ILE A 36 1.35 -6.01 9.17
CA ILE A 36 0.63 -4.81 8.73
C ILE A 36 0.48 -3.80 9.87
N VAL A 37 0.75 -2.53 9.57
CA VAL A 37 0.71 -1.43 10.52
C VAL A 37 -0.41 -0.46 10.12
N PRO A 38 -1.48 -0.32 10.94
CA PRO A 38 -2.48 0.72 10.75
C PRO A 38 -1.91 2.08 11.15
N VAL A 39 -1.87 3.03 10.21
CA VAL A 39 -1.43 4.41 10.43
C VAL A 39 -2.64 5.33 10.42
N LEU A 40 -2.89 6.01 11.54
CA LEU A 40 -3.91 7.05 11.63
C LEU A 40 -3.39 8.34 10.99
N LYS A 41 -4.11 8.86 10.00
CA LYS A 41 -3.82 10.15 9.37
C LYS A 41 -4.51 11.29 10.13
N ASP A 42 -4.04 12.51 9.88
CA ASP A 42 -4.59 13.74 10.48
C ASP A 42 -6.06 13.98 10.10
N ASP A 43 -6.49 13.52 8.92
CA ASP A 43 -7.89 13.52 8.47
C ASP A 43 -8.77 12.49 9.20
N GLY A 44 -8.20 11.71 10.12
CA GLY A 44 -8.89 10.69 10.90
C GLY A 44 -9.07 9.35 10.19
N THR A 45 -8.67 9.23 8.91
CA THR A 45 -8.65 7.97 8.16
C THR A 45 -7.50 7.07 8.61
N VAL A 46 -7.60 5.78 8.31
CA VAL A 46 -6.53 4.81 8.58
C VAL A 46 -5.99 4.28 7.27
N ARG A 47 -4.67 4.27 7.14
CA ARG A 47 -3.97 3.59 6.04
C ARG A 47 -3.30 2.33 6.55
N MET A 48 -3.55 1.21 5.87
CA MET A 48 -2.81 -0.02 6.08
C MET A 48 -1.46 0.04 5.39
N CYS A 49 -0.39 -0.16 6.16
CA CYS A 49 0.98 -0.16 5.65
C CYS A 49 1.65 -1.50 5.97
N GLY A 50 2.01 -2.29 4.96
CA GLY A 50 2.86 -3.47 5.16
C GLY A 50 4.29 -3.06 5.49
N ASP A 51 4.87 -3.62 6.55
CA ASP A 51 6.27 -3.40 6.90
C ASP A 51 7.16 -4.47 6.25
N TYR A 52 7.57 -4.19 5.01
CA TYR A 52 8.37 -5.12 4.21
C TYR A 52 9.87 -4.98 4.39
N LYS A 53 10.33 -4.13 5.32
CA LYS A 53 11.75 -3.73 5.43
C LYS A 53 12.69 -4.93 5.58
N VAL A 54 12.30 -5.93 6.35
CA VAL A 54 13.08 -7.15 6.65
C VAL A 54 12.60 -8.38 5.87
N THR A 55 11.60 -8.24 5.00
CA THR A 55 11.02 -9.34 4.21
C THR A 55 11.28 -9.10 2.72
N ALA A 56 10.25 -8.78 1.93
CA ALA A 56 10.35 -8.63 0.48
C ALA A 56 11.44 -7.63 0.08
N SER A 57 11.59 -6.51 0.80
CA SER A 57 12.59 -5.48 0.46
C SER A 57 14.04 -5.96 0.55
N GLN A 58 14.33 -7.04 1.26
CA GLN A 58 15.69 -7.63 1.31
C GLN A 58 15.96 -8.59 0.15
N ALA A 59 14.92 -9.09 -0.51
CA ALA A 59 15.01 -10.11 -1.56
C ALA A 59 14.76 -9.56 -2.98
N VAL A 60 14.12 -8.39 -3.09
CA VAL A 60 13.81 -7.77 -4.38
C VAL A 60 15.10 -7.35 -5.10
N ILE A 61 15.21 -7.78 -6.36
CA ILE A 61 16.20 -7.26 -7.30
C ILE A 61 15.72 -5.89 -7.75
N VAL A 62 16.48 -4.85 -7.44
CA VAL A 62 16.13 -3.48 -7.79
C VAL A 62 16.36 -3.26 -9.29
N ASP A 63 15.28 -2.99 -10.02
CA ASP A 63 15.32 -2.52 -11.41
C ASP A 63 15.13 -1.00 -11.45
N PRO A 64 16.22 -0.22 -11.63
CA PRO A 64 16.18 1.23 -11.52
C PRO A 64 15.44 1.86 -12.71
N HIS A 65 14.21 2.31 -12.45
CA HIS A 65 13.47 3.17 -13.36
C HIS A 65 13.76 4.64 -13.04
N LEU A 66 14.30 5.37 -14.01
CA LEU A 66 14.68 6.78 -13.82
C LEU A 66 13.43 7.66 -13.73
N ILE A 67 13.23 8.29 -12.57
CA ILE A 67 12.24 9.36 -12.41
C ILE A 67 12.84 10.64 -13.02
N PRO A 68 12.13 11.35 -13.92
CA PRO A 68 12.64 12.56 -14.55
C PRO A 68 12.95 13.63 -13.49
N ARG A 69 13.99 14.43 -13.73
CA ARG A 69 14.30 15.54 -12.82
C ARG A 69 13.19 16.57 -12.90
N ILE A 70 12.96 17.26 -11.78
CA ILE A 70 11.88 18.24 -11.71
C ILE A 70 12.02 19.34 -12.77
N GLY A 71 13.26 19.76 -13.09
CA GLY A 71 13.56 20.73 -14.13
C GLY A 71 13.19 20.25 -15.54
N ASP A 72 13.47 18.97 -15.85
CA ASP A 72 13.12 18.36 -17.14
C ASP A 72 11.60 18.29 -17.30
N THR A 73 10.89 17.91 -16.24
CA THR A 73 9.42 17.89 -16.20
C THR A 73 8.85 19.29 -16.42
N PHE A 74 9.39 20.34 -15.78
CA PHE A 74 8.93 21.72 -15.98
C PHE A 74 9.27 22.28 -17.35
N ALA A 75 10.45 21.96 -17.90
CA ALA A 75 10.83 22.36 -19.25
C ALA A 75 9.86 21.77 -20.29
N ASN A 76 9.45 20.51 -20.12
CA ASN A 76 8.46 19.86 -20.98
C ASN A 76 7.05 20.48 -20.87
N MET A 77 6.75 21.16 -19.77
CA MET A 77 5.49 21.87 -19.56
C MET A 77 5.53 23.35 -20.00
N ALA A 78 6.71 23.86 -20.38
CA ALA A 78 6.89 25.27 -20.73
C ALA A 78 6.01 25.68 -21.92
N GLY A 79 5.46 26.90 -21.86
CA GLY A 79 4.53 27.41 -22.88
C GLY A 79 3.08 27.00 -22.68
N GLY A 80 2.78 26.15 -21.70
CA GLY A 80 1.40 25.88 -21.29
C GLY A 80 0.73 27.12 -20.68
N THR A 81 -0.51 27.38 -21.07
CA THR A 81 -1.32 28.51 -20.59
C THR A 81 -2.31 28.10 -19.50
N LEU A 82 -2.60 26.80 -19.36
CA LEU A 82 -3.47 26.22 -18.35
C LEU A 82 -2.92 24.86 -17.91
N TYR A 83 -2.96 24.61 -16.60
CA TYR A 83 -2.50 23.36 -16.00
C TYR A 83 -3.61 22.75 -15.15
N THR A 84 -3.64 21.42 -15.07
CA THR A 84 -4.51 20.67 -14.16
C THR A 84 -3.69 19.58 -13.49
N LYS A 85 -3.89 19.41 -12.19
CA LYS A 85 -3.27 18.33 -11.42
C LYS A 85 -4.32 17.27 -11.12
N LEU A 86 -4.04 16.04 -11.54
CA LEU A 86 -4.85 14.88 -11.20
C LEU A 86 -4.12 14.10 -10.11
N ASP A 87 -4.84 13.76 -9.04
CA ASP A 87 -4.35 12.87 -7.99
C ASP A 87 -5.07 11.52 -8.11
N LEU A 88 -4.30 10.44 -8.19
CA LEU A 88 -4.84 9.09 -8.27
C LEU A 88 -5.05 8.57 -6.84
N SER A 89 -6.30 8.51 -6.40
CA SER A 89 -6.64 7.94 -5.09
C SER A 89 -6.24 6.47 -5.02
N HIS A 90 -5.45 6.11 -4.02
CA HIS A 90 -5.00 4.73 -3.79
C HIS A 90 -4.28 4.09 -4.99
N THR A 91 -3.45 4.84 -5.73
CA THR A 91 -2.82 4.42 -6.99
C THR A 91 -2.31 2.99 -7.01
N TYR A 92 -1.54 2.57 -5.99
CA TYR A 92 -0.96 1.23 -5.95
C TYR A 92 -1.98 0.11 -5.79
N LEU A 93 -3.14 0.38 -5.19
CA LEU A 93 -4.23 -0.60 -5.05
C LEU A 93 -5.03 -0.78 -6.35
N GLN A 94 -4.79 0.06 -7.35
CA GLN A 94 -5.40 -0.07 -8.68
C GLN A 94 -4.59 -1.00 -9.60
N LEU A 95 -3.33 -1.29 -9.24
CA LEU A 95 -2.44 -2.15 -10.01
C LEU A 95 -2.49 -3.56 -9.45
N ARG A 96 -2.63 -4.54 -10.34
CA ARG A 96 -2.55 -5.96 -9.97
C ARG A 96 -1.10 -6.38 -9.88
N LEU A 97 -0.81 -7.22 -8.89
CA LEU A 97 0.47 -7.89 -8.80
C LEU A 97 0.48 -9.14 -9.66
N ASP A 98 1.67 -9.50 -10.15
CA ASP A 98 1.92 -10.80 -10.73
C ASP A 98 1.59 -11.89 -9.69
N ASP A 99 0.85 -12.90 -10.12
CA ASP A 99 0.44 -14.02 -9.26
C ASP A 99 1.63 -14.72 -8.62
N ALA A 100 2.77 -14.80 -9.32
CA ALA A 100 3.99 -15.38 -8.76
C ALA A 100 4.62 -14.51 -7.64
N ALA A 101 4.36 -13.20 -7.66
CA ALA A 101 4.93 -12.24 -6.72
C ALA A 101 4.06 -12.03 -5.46
N LYS A 102 2.75 -12.32 -5.53
CA LYS A 102 1.79 -12.10 -4.43
C LYS A 102 2.21 -12.75 -3.11
N GLN A 103 2.81 -13.93 -3.18
CA GLN A 103 3.30 -14.66 -2.00
C GLN A 103 4.28 -13.83 -1.15
N TYR A 104 5.13 -12.99 -1.76
CA TYR A 104 6.18 -12.26 -1.04
C TYR A 104 5.66 -11.09 -0.21
N ILE A 105 4.43 -10.64 -0.47
CA ILE A 105 3.84 -9.46 0.17
C ILE A 105 2.61 -9.78 1.02
N VAL A 106 2.43 -11.05 1.42
CA VAL A 106 1.37 -11.44 2.35
C VAL A 106 1.55 -10.71 3.67
N ASN A 107 0.45 -10.19 4.20
CA ASN A 107 0.41 -9.39 5.41
C ASN A 107 -0.18 -10.18 6.57
N ASN A 108 0.58 -10.27 7.66
CA ASN A 108 0.12 -10.79 8.92
C ASN A 108 -0.62 -9.71 9.72
N THR A 109 -1.80 -10.05 10.22
CA THR A 109 -2.66 -9.17 10.98
C THR A 109 -3.09 -9.85 12.27
N HIS A 110 -3.69 -9.10 13.20
CA HIS A 110 -4.27 -9.67 14.41
C HIS A 110 -5.52 -10.54 14.16
N ARG A 111 -6.01 -10.64 12.92
CA ARG A 111 -7.16 -11.47 12.54
C ARG A 111 -6.69 -12.72 11.81
N GLU A 112 -6.14 -12.52 10.61
CA GLU A 112 -5.72 -13.56 9.68
C GLU A 112 -4.57 -13.05 8.80
N LEU A 113 -4.05 -13.90 7.91
CA LEU A 113 -3.15 -13.46 6.84
C LEU A 113 -3.97 -12.94 5.67
N TYR A 114 -3.50 -11.87 5.03
CA TYR A 114 -4.11 -11.30 3.84
C TYR A 114 -3.09 -11.11 2.72
N GLU A 115 -3.50 -11.38 1.50
CA GLU A 115 -2.74 -11.02 0.29
C GLU A 115 -3.48 -9.90 -0.46
N TYR A 116 -2.73 -9.05 -1.17
CA TYR A 116 -3.29 -8.10 -2.13
C TYR A 116 -3.59 -8.81 -3.46
N THR A 117 -4.66 -8.38 -4.14
CA THR A 117 -5.21 -9.05 -5.33
C THR A 117 -4.63 -8.59 -6.67
#